data_AF-X6G117-F1
#
_entry.id   AF-X6G117-F1
#
_cell.length_a   1.000
_cell.length_b   1.000
_cell.length_c   1.000
_cell.angle_alpha   90.00
_cell.angle_beta   90.00
_cell.angle_gamma   90.00
#
_symmetry.space_group_name_H-M   'P 1'
#
loop_
_entity.id
_entity.type
_entity.pdbx_description
1 polymer ?
#
loop_
_entity_poly.entity_id
_entity_poly.type
_entity_poly.pdbx_seq_one_letter_code
_entity_poly.pdbx_strand_id
1 'polypeptide(L)' 'MQEVLEAEMDEALGASKSERTPERLGYRSGYYGRTLVTRVGKLELRVPQDRAGRFSTELFERYQRSERALVATGGA' A
#
# COMPACT_ATOMS: atom_id res chain seq x y z
N MET A 1 3.93 -4.46 6.48
CA MET A 1 2.91 -3.44 6.15
C MET A 1 3.47 -2.33 5.26
N GLN A 2 4.49 -1.57 5.69
CA GLN A 2 5.07 -0.53 4.82
C GLN A 2 5.57 -1.09 3.48
N GLU A 3 6.33 -2.18 3.51
CA GLU A 3 6.85 -2.83 2.29
C GLU A 3 5.74 -3.34 1.36
N VAL A 4 4.62 -3.80 1.93
CA VAL A 4 3.45 -4.23 1.15
C VAL A 4 2.84 -3.05 0.41
N LEU A 5 2.71 -1.89 1.06
CA LEU A 5 2.23 -0.66 0.41
C LEU A 5 3.17 -0.21 -0.73
N GLU A 6 4.48 -0.37 -0.56
CA GLU A 6 5.44 -0.06 -1.63
C GLU A 6 5.32 -1.02 -2.82
N ALA A 7 5.12 -2.32 -2.54
CA ALA A 7 4.94 -3.34 -3.55
C ALA A 7 3.63 -3.16 -4.33
N GLU A 8 2.50 -2.94 -3.65
CA GLU A 8 1.22 -2.62 -4.30
C GLU A 8 1.34 -1.39 -5.21
N MET A 9 2.14 -0.39 -4.81
CA MET A 9 2.37 0.81 -5.63
C MET A 9 3.25 0.51 -6.86
N ASP A 10 4.26 -0.34 -6.73
CA ASP A 10 5.06 -0.79 -7.86
C ASP A 10 4.21 -1.57 -8.87
N GLU A 11 3.35 -2.47 -8.38
CA GLU A 11 2.38 -3.20 -9.20
C GLU A 11 1.40 -2.25 -9.89
N ALA A 12 0.82 -1.31 -9.15
CA ALA A 12 -0.12 -0.32 -9.70
C ALA A 12 0.51 0.59 -10.76
N LEU A 13 1.80 0.89 -10.64
CA LEU A 13 2.54 1.67 -11.63
C LEU A 13 3.14 0.81 -12.75
N GLY A 14 3.15 -0.51 -12.62
CA GLY A 14 3.87 -1.42 -13.51
C GLY A 14 5.38 -1.17 -13.52
N ALA A 15 5.93 -0.57 -12.47
CA ALA A 15 7.33 -0.15 -12.43
C ALA A 15 7.80 0.13 -11.01
N SER A 16 8.98 -0.37 -10.67
CA SER A 16 9.67 0.00 -9.45
C SER A 16 10.14 1.46 -9.44
N LYS A 17 10.45 1.94 -8.24
CA LYS A 17 10.99 3.29 -8.05
C LYS A 17 12.24 3.51 -8.91
N SER A 18 12.20 4.55 -9.75
CA SER A 18 13.26 4.94 -10.68
C SER A 18 13.57 3.93 -11.81
N GLU A 19 12.84 2.82 -11.91
CA GLU A 19 13.00 1.86 -13.00
C GLU A 19 12.69 2.54 -14.35
N ARG A 20 13.32 2.12 -15.44
CA ARG A 20 12.94 2.57 -16.79
C ARG A 20 12.32 1.40 -17.53
N THR A 21 11.02 1.47 -17.70
CA THR A 21 10.20 0.45 -18.36
C THR A 21 9.14 1.15 -19.22
N PRO A 22 8.86 0.66 -20.43
CA PRO A 22 7.75 1.13 -21.24
C PRO A 22 6.38 0.74 -20.67
N GLU A 23 6.29 -0.24 -19.78
CA GLU A 23 5.05 -0.68 -19.11
C GLU A 23 4.57 0.30 -18.03
N ARG A 24 5.38 1.31 -17.64
CA ARG A 24 5.02 2.28 -16.59
C ARG A 24 3.72 3.03 -16.87
N LEU A 25 2.78 2.96 -15.93
CA LEU A 25 1.44 3.58 -16.01
C LEU A 25 1.32 4.96 -15.34
N GLY A 26 2.34 5.39 -14.60
CA GLY A 26 2.34 6.67 -13.90
C GLY A 26 3.57 6.87 -13.00
N TYR A 27 3.53 7.93 -12.20
CA TYR A 27 4.61 8.30 -11.29
C TYR A 27 4.11 8.51 -9.87
N ARG A 28 4.96 8.17 -8.91
CA ARG A 28 4.78 8.48 -7.48
C ARG A 28 4.76 9.99 -7.26
N SER A 29 3.95 10.45 -6.33
CA SER A 29 3.75 11.86 -5.97
C SER A 29 3.65 12.04 -4.46
N GLY A 30 4.62 11.49 -3.73
CA GLY A 30 4.73 11.65 -2.27
C GLY A 30 3.99 10.56 -1.48
N TYR A 31 3.71 10.88 -0.23
CA TYR A 31 3.09 9.99 0.75
C TYR A 31 2.16 10.78 1.66
N TYR A 32 1.13 10.12 2.18
CA TYR A 32 0.37 10.61 3.34
C TYR A 32 0.52 9.66 4.53
N GLY A 33 0.44 10.21 5.74
CA GLY A 33 0.53 9.44 6.99
C GLY A 33 -0.81 8.79 7.35
N ARG A 34 -0.76 7.54 7.84
CA ARG A 34 -1.92 6.82 8.34
C ARG A 34 -1.55 5.96 9.54
N THR A 35 -2.27 6.10 10.64
CA THR A 35 -2.13 5.22 11.80
C THR A 35 -3.05 4.01 11.65
N LEU A 36 -2.51 2.80 11.81
CA LEU A 36 -3.25 1.54 11.90
C LEU A 36 -3.16 0.98 13.32
N VAL A 37 -4.30 0.70 13.94
CA VAL A 37 -4.35 0.05 15.26
C VAL A 37 -4.30 -1.46 15.06
N THR A 38 -3.25 -2.10 15.57
CA THR A 38 -3.06 -3.56 15.56
C THR A 38 -3.20 -4.13 16.97
N ARG A 39 -3.24 -5.46 17.08
CA ARG A 39 -3.29 -6.14 18.39
C ARG A 39 -2.09 -5.83 19.29
N VAL A 40 -0.94 -5.54 18.69
CA VAL A 40 0.32 -5.27 19.40
C VAL A 40 0.61 -3.77 19.57
N GLY A 41 -0.33 -2.91 19.16
CA GLY A 41 -0.21 -1.46 19.30
C GLY A 41 -0.51 -0.69 18.01
N LYS A 42 -0.18 0.61 18.01
CA LYS A 42 -0.37 1.49 16.86
C LYS A 42 0.83 1.41 15.93
N LEU A 43 0.57 1.31 14.63
CA LEU A 43 1.57 1.35 13.57
C LEU A 43 1.36 2.61 12.73
N GLU A 44 2.40 3.44 12.61
CA GLU A 44 2.40 4.59 11.71
C GLU A 44 2.88 4.15 10.32
N LEU A 45 2.04 4.37 9.31
CA LEU A 45 2.29 3.99 7.92
C LEU A 45 2.40 5.23 7.04
N ARG A 46 3.23 5.14 5.99
CA ARG A 46 3.31 6.13 4.91
C ARG A 46 2.71 5.51 3.66
N VAL A 47 1.49 5.90 3.33
CA VAL A 47 0.81 5.36 2.15
C VAL A 47 1.29 6.13 0.91
N PRO A 48 1.83 5.45 -0.12
CA PRO A 48 2.29 6.11 -1.34
C PRO A 48 1.11 6.72 -2.09
N GLN A 49 1.40 7.77 -2.85
CA GLN A 49 0.45 8.41 -3.74
C GLN A 49 0.99 8.38 -5.15
N ASP A 50 0.13 8.15 -6.15
CA ASP A 50 0.44 8.38 -7.54
C ASP A 50 0.00 9.79 -7.95
N ARG A 51 0.62 10.32 -8.99
CA ARG A 51 0.34 11.69 -9.49
C ARG A 51 -1.09 11.86 -10.00
N ALA A 52 -1.74 10.79 -10.42
CA ALA A 52 -3.13 10.82 -10.89
C ALA A 52 -4.15 10.56 -9.76
N GLY A 53 -3.69 10.26 -8.54
CA GLY A 53 -4.57 9.95 -7.40
C GLY A 53 -5.41 8.68 -7.56
N ARG A 54 -4.97 7.75 -8.41
CA ARG A 54 -5.67 6.49 -8.72
C ARG A 54 -5.31 5.35 -7.78
N PHE A 55 -4.17 5.42 -7.10
CA PHE A 55 -3.71 4.38 -6.18
C PHE A 55 -4.59 4.32 -4.93
N SER A 56 -5.05 3.12 -4.62
CA SER A 56 -5.64 2.77 -3.33
C SER A 56 -5.15 1.38 -2.92
N THR A 57 -4.68 1.26 -1.69
CA THR A 57 -4.24 -0.01 -1.11
C THR A 57 -5.40 -0.94 -0.81
N GLU A 58 -5.20 -2.24 -1.01
CA GLU A 58 -6.15 -3.30 -0.62
C GLU A 58 -5.85 -3.88 0.77
N LEU A 59 -4.67 -3.59 1.32
CA LEU A 59 -4.22 -4.02 2.64
C LEU A 59 -5.20 -3.68 3.78
N PHE A 60 -6.00 -2.62 3.60
CA PHE A 60 -7.07 -2.21 4.49
C PHE A 60 -8.11 -1.41 3.71
N GLU A 61 -9.38 -1.48 4.14
CA GLU A 61 -10.41 -0.63 3.55
C GLU A 61 -10.07 0.85 3.81
N ARG A 62 -10.43 1.75 2.87
CA ARG A 62 -10.11 3.19 2.89
C ARG A 62 -10.36 3.84 4.27
N TYR A 63 -11.39 3.41 5.01
CA TYR A 63 -11.76 3.93 6.34
C TYR A 63 -11.45 2.99 7.53
N GLN A 64 -10.85 1.83 7.30
CA GLN A 64 -10.54 0.87 8.36
C GLN A 64 -9.34 1.35 9.20
N ARG A 65 -9.59 1.61 10.48
CA ARG A 65 -8.57 2.08 11.44
C ARG A 65 -7.99 0.99 12.33
N SER A 66 -8.61 -0.18 12.37
CA SER A 66 -8.15 -1.34 13.13
C SER A 66 -7.90 -2.54 12.22
N GLU A 67 -6.86 -3.29 12.54
CA GLU A 67 -6.54 -4.56 11.89
C GLU A 67 -7.75 -5.51 11.96
N ARG A 68 -8.24 -5.97 10.81
CA ARG A 68 -9.07 -7.18 10.74
C ARG A 68 -8.11 -8.35 10.63
N ALA A 69 -8.38 -9.43 11.35
CA ALA A 69 -7.58 -10.64 11.22
C ALA A 69 -7.62 -11.09 9.75
N LEU A 70 -6.47 -11.03 9.06
CA LEU A 70 -6.26 -11.80 7.85
C LEU A 70 -6.35 -13.27 8.26
N VAL A 71 -7.50 -13.89 8.01
CA VAL A 71 -7.61 -15.34 8.08
C VAL A 71 -6.81 -15.85 6.89
N ALA A 72 -5.52 -16.12 7.10
CA ALA A 72 -4.78 -16.97 6.21
C ALA A 72 -5.43 -18.36 6.33
N THR A 73 -6.26 -18.71 5.36
CA THR A 73 -6.78 -20.08 5.26
C THR A 73 -5.58 -20.96 4.93
N GLY A 74 -4.97 -21.54 5.97
CA GLY A 74 -4.02 -22.63 5.81
C GLY A 74 -4.76 -23.81 5.20
N GLY A 75 -4.56 -24.03 3.90
CA GLY A 75 -4.96 -25.23 3.20
C GLY A 75 -3.80 -26.22 3.22
N ALA A 76 -4.08 -27.42 3.71
CA ALA A 76 -3.20 -28.56 3.90
C ALA A 76 -2.58 -29.10 2.60
#